data_AF-A0A939B737-F1
#
_entry.id   AF-A0A939B737-F1
#
_cell.length_a   1.000
_cell.length_b   1.000
_cell.length_c   1.000
_cell.angle_alpha   90.00
_cell.angle_beta   90.00
_cell.angle_gamma   90.00
#
_symmetry.space_group_name_H-M   'P 1'
#
loop_
_entity.id
_entity.type
_entity.pdbx_description
1 polymer ?
#
loop_
_entity_poly.entity_id
_entity_poly.type
_entity_poly.pdbx_seq_one_letter_code
_entity_poly.pdbx_strand_id
1 'polypeptide(L)'
;MKKEHLFKSQFNSFPGSQNNKTTVKRRKYPVSSKTEYNSMSEVVEEYKSNYKTLMANIRDIVRSNPEDFDFQSMTDADSFIAVSIPIDMGDDYVAYVCTVVPEHKGSVFMIPIKHFRLKGGRLQNGLGYIAPESIGYESPAVFTDVFLQKMYSLADIGEGYFFFWSCRTGMFSVYGNNVRWLFEQGMAIGQKLDGFYYFDEFTDTIKFPMVELTDSVIKILEGEMWKL
;
A
#
# COMPACT_ATOMS: atom_id res chain seq x y z
N MET A 1 -10.69 23.03 8.92
CA MET A 1 -10.57 22.00 7.86
C MET A 1 -9.30 22.26 7.09
N LYS A 2 -8.35 21.33 7.10
CA LYS A 2 -7.08 21.46 6.37
C LYS A 2 -7.36 21.27 4.89
N LYS A 3 -6.84 22.17 4.06
CA LYS A 3 -6.77 22.00 2.61
C LYS A 3 -5.88 20.80 2.35
N GLU A 4 -6.43 19.70 1.85
CA GLU A 4 -5.61 18.68 1.21
C GLU A 4 -5.08 19.29 -0.08
N HIS A 5 -3.78 19.60 -0.08
CA HIS A 5 -3.10 19.97 -1.30
C HIS A 5 -3.15 18.76 -2.22
N LEU A 6 -3.83 18.92 -3.36
CA LEU A 6 -3.87 17.92 -4.42
C LEU A 6 -2.43 17.68 -4.90
N PHE A 7 -1.87 16.54 -4.50
CA PHE A 7 -0.55 16.10 -4.96
C PHE A 7 -0.64 15.79 -6.46
N LYS A 8 0.22 16.43 -7.24
CA LYS A 8 0.47 15.95 -8.60
C LYS A 8 1.37 14.72 -8.44
N SER A 9 0.86 13.55 -8.77
CA SER A 9 1.59 12.29 -8.71
C SER A 9 2.67 12.23 -9.80
N GLN A 10 3.76 12.98 -9.62
CA GLN A 10 5.00 12.74 -10.37
C GLN A 10 5.77 11.63 -9.67
N PHE A 11 5.88 10.50 -10.36
CA PHE A 11 6.62 9.33 -9.89
C PHE A 11 8.09 9.49 -10.23
N ASN A 12 8.87 9.92 -9.25
CA ASN A 12 10.32 9.81 -9.35
C ASN A 12 10.73 8.62 -8.50
N SER A 13 10.97 7.48 -9.15
CA SER A 13 11.71 6.40 -8.52
C SER A 13 13.11 6.94 -8.25
N PHE A 14 13.48 7.03 -6.97
CA PHE A 14 14.78 7.55 -6.58
C PHE A 14 15.75 6.36 -6.44
N PRO A 15 16.73 6.18 -7.34
CA PRO A 15 17.75 5.16 -7.21
C PRO A 15 18.89 5.69 -6.32
N GLY A 16 18.55 6.29 -5.16
CA GLY A 16 19.51 6.79 -4.18
C GLY A 16 20.65 5.78 -4.04
N SER A 17 21.87 6.26 -4.26
CA SER A 17 23.06 5.50 -4.68
C SER A 17 23.07 4.04 -4.22
N GLN A 18 22.47 3.14 -5.02
CA GLN A 18 22.61 1.71 -4.77
C GLN A 18 24.00 1.26 -5.18
N ASN A 19 24.95 1.44 -4.25
CA ASN A 19 26.03 0.49 -4.16
C ASN A 19 25.40 -0.87 -3.84
N ASN A 20 25.28 -1.67 -4.90
CA ASN A 20 25.03 -3.10 -4.88
C ASN A 20 25.40 -3.75 -3.54
N LYS A 21 24.41 -4.40 -2.90
CA LYS A 21 24.54 -5.30 -1.73
C LYS A 21 24.51 -4.66 -0.34
N THR A 22 23.48 -3.91 0.03
CA THR A 22 22.99 -4.00 1.42
C THR A 22 22.27 -5.34 1.57
N THR A 23 23.06 -6.42 1.63
CA THR A 23 22.54 -7.72 2.07
C THR A 23 22.20 -7.53 3.54
N VAL A 24 20.95 -7.15 3.82
CA VAL A 24 20.46 -7.10 5.20
C VAL A 24 20.72 -8.49 5.76
N LYS A 25 21.54 -8.61 6.81
CA LYS A 25 21.73 -9.90 7.50
C LYS A 25 20.33 -10.45 7.76
N ARG A 26 19.99 -11.62 7.20
CA ARG A 26 18.67 -12.25 7.37
C ARG A 26 18.28 -12.18 8.84
N ARG A 27 17.39 -11.26 9.18
CA ARG A 27 16.90 -11.10 10.55
C ARG A 27 15.79 -12.10 10.72
N LYS A 28 15.90 -12.95 11.74
CA LYS A 28 14.93 -14.00 11.99
C LYS A 28 13.62 -13.37 12.46
N TYR A 29 12.55 -13.54 11.68
CA TYR A 29 11.22 -13.13 12.09
C TYR A 29 10.65 -14.08 13.16
N PRO A 30 9.75 -13.59 14.04
CA PRO A 30 9.08 -14.42 15.04
C PRO A 30 8.40 -15.66 14.44
N VAL A 31 7.74 -15.49 13.30
CA VAL A 31 7.08 -16.56 12.54
C VAL A 31 7.76 -16.68 11.17
N SER A 32 8.14 -17.89 10.79
CA SER A 32 8.82 -18.14 9.51
C SER A 32 7.84 -18.20 8.35
N SER A 33 8.27 -17.66 7.20
CA SER A 33 7.50 -17.77 5.94
C SER A 33 7.30 -19.22 5.52
N LYS A 34 6.21 -19.44 4.79
CA LYS A 34 5.89 -20.70 4.13
C LYS A 34 5.88 -20.50 2.62
N THR A 35 6.32 -21.51 1.89
CA THR A 35 6.24 -21.50 0.43
C THR A 35 4.79 -21.38 -0.06
N GLU A 36 3.85 -22.03 0.65
CA GLU A 36 2.42 -21.97 0.40
C GLU A 36 1.63 -22.03 1.71
N TYR A 37 0.54 -21.25 1.77
CA TYR A 37 -0.35 -21.16 2.92
C TYR A 37 -1.65 -21.91 2.67
N ASN A 38 -2.24 -22.50 3.70
CA ASN A 38 -3.51 -23.20 3.60
C ASN A 38 -4.70 -22.22 3.54
N SER A 39 -4.54 -21.02 4.10
CA SER A 39 -5.58 -19.99 4.12
C SER A 39 -5.01 -18.57 4.17
N MET A 40 -5.85 -17.58 3.85
CA MET A 40 -5.48 -16.16 4.01
C MET A 40 -5.31 -15.78 5.49
N SER A 41 -6.13 -16.34 6.38
CA SER A 41 -6.02 -16.08 7.82
C SER A 41 -4.65 -16.48 8.35
N GLU A 42 -4.08 -17.61 7.89
CA GLU A 42 -2.77 -18.09 8.29
C GLU A 42 -1.65 -17.08 7.95
N VAL A 43 -1.66 -16.51 6.74
CA VAL A 43 -0.65 -15.51 6.36
C VAL A 43 -0.91 -14.16 7.04
N VAL A 44 -2.16 -13.79 7.29
CA VAL A 44 -2.51 -12.56 8.04
C VAL A 44 -2.02 -12.65 9.48
N GLU A 45 -2.12 -13.81 10.12
CA GLU A 45 -1.58 -14.06 11.46
C GLU A 45 -0.05 -14.00 11.50
N GLU A 46 0.63 -14.60 10.52
CA GLU A 46 2.09 -14.45 10.36
C GLU A 46 2.47 -12.97 10.20
N TYR A 47 1.80 -12.27 9.30
CA TYR A 47 2.04 -10.86 9.01
C TYR A 47 1.90 -9.98 10.26
N LYS A 48 0.79 -10.13 10.99
CA LYS A 48 0.55 -9.43 12.27
C LYS A 48 1.63 -9.75 13.30
N SER A 49 2.01 -11.02 13.43
CA SER A 49 3.03 -11.47 14.38
C SER A 49 4.42 -10.91 14.08
N ASN A 50 4.73 -10.73 12.79
CA ASN A 50 6.03 -10.26 12.31
C ASN A 50 6.12 -8.72 12.21
N TYR A 51 4.98 -8.02 12.15
CA TYR A 51 4.92 -6.59 11.81
C TYR A 51 5.82 -5.69 12.66
N LYS A 52 5.82 -5.88 13.98
CA LYS A 52 6.68 -5.07 14.88
C LYS A 52 8.16 -5.23 14.57
N THR A 53 8.60 -6.47 14.30
CA THR A 53 9.99 -6.78 13.93
C THR A 53 10.33 -6.23 12.55
N LEU A 54 9.41 -6.37 11.57
CA LEU A 54 9.56 -5.77 10.24
C LEU A 54 9.78 -4.26 10.32
N MET A 55 8.90 -3.55 11.02
CA MET A 55 8.98 -2.10 11.17
C MET A 55 10.24 -1.65 11.91
N ALA A 56 10.71 -2.41 12.90
CA ALA A 56 11.99 -2.14 13.56
C ALA A 56 13.17 -2.31 12.59
N ASN A 57 13.17 -3.38 11.79
CA ASN A 57 14.23 -3.66 10.82
C ASN A 57 14.29 -2.59 9.72
N ILE A 58 13.14 -2.17 9.17
CA ILE A 58 13.08 -1.11 8.15
C ILE A 58 13.61 0.20 8.74
N ARG A 59 13.21 0.54 9.98
CA ARG A 59 13.69 1.74 10.66
C ARG A 59 15.20 1.75 10.88
N ASP A 60 15.79 0.60 11.19
CA ASP A 60 17.24 0.48 11.32
C ASP A 60 17.96 0.68 9.97
N ILE A 61 17.39 0.16 8.88
CA ILE A 61 17.92 0.37 7.51
C ILE A 61 17.90 1.85 7.17
N VAL A 62 16.76 2.53 7.37
CA VAL A 62 16.62 3.96 7.11
C VAL A 62 17.62 4.78 7.93
N ARG A 63 17.74 4.49 9.23
CA ARG A 63 18.67 5.21 10.12
C ARG A 63 20.14 5.00 9.77
N SER A 64 20.48 3.82 9.26
CA SER A 64 21.87 3.47 8.92
C SER A 64 22.30 4.04 7.56
N ASN A 65 21.33 4.39 6.70
CA ASN A 65 21.59 4.89 5.34
C ASN A 65 20.74 6.15 5.05
N PRO A 66 20.88 7.22 5.84
CA PRO A 66 20.00 8.39 5.71
C PRO A 66 20.06 9.05 4.32
N GLU A 67 21.22 9.04 3.66
CA GLU A 67 21.45 9.58 2.31
C GLU A 67 20.61 8.86 1.23
N ASP A 68 20.37 7.55 1.39
CA ASP A 68 19.60 6.75 0.42
C ASP A 68 18.09 7.07 0.47
N PHE A 69 17.63 7.64 1.59
CA PHE A 69 16.24 8.03 1.83
C PHE A 69 16.08 9.55 1.94
N ASP A 70 17.10 10.29 1.53
CA ASP A 70 17.07 11.73 1.46
C ASP A 70 16.64 12.17 0.05
N PHE A 71 15.34 12.39 -0.12
CA PHE A 71 14.72 12.74 -1.40
C PHE A 71 14.98 14.20 -1.83
N GLN A 72 16.15 14.74 -1.49
CA GLN A 72 16.46 16.17 -1.44
C GLN A 72 16.68 16.88 -2.78
N SER A 73 16.74 16.17 -3.92
CA SER A 73 17.24 16.74 -5.19
C SER A 73 16.20 17.42 -6.10
N MET A 74 14.92 17.50 -5.73
CA MET A 74 13.88 18.08 -6.59
C MET A 74 13.39 19.40 -5.99
N THR A 75 14.14 20.47 -6.24
CA THR A 75 13.98 21.73 -5.51
C THR A 75 13.03 22.77 -6.12
N ASP A 76 12.34 22.58 -7.24
CA ASP A 76 11.60 23.71 -7.85
C ASP A 76 10.22 23.46 -8.51
N ALA A 77 9.54 22.32 -8.37
CA ALA A 77 8.13 22.23 -8.84
C ALA A 77 7.31 21.08 -8.24
N ASP A 78 6.05 21.40 -7.90
CA ASP A 78 4.89 20.55 -7.56
C ASP A 78 5.04 19.57 -6.37
N SER A 79 4.00 19.45 -5.53
CA SER A 79 3.99 18.44 -4.47
C SER A 79 3.92 17.03 -5.10
N PHE A 80 4.85 16.13 -4.74
CA PHE A 80 4.93 14.77 -5.29
C PHE A 80 5.20 13.70 -4.21
N ILE A 81 4.95 12.45 -4.58
CA ILE A 81 5.20 11.28 -3.75
C ILE A 81 6.50 10.63 -4.20
N ALA A 82 7.47 10.56 -3.30
CA ALA A 82 8.71 9.84 -3.54
C ALA A 82 8.59 8.44 -2.92
N VAL A 83 8.96 7.42 -3.68
CA VAL A 83 8.91 6.01 -3.27
C VAL A 83 10.29 5.41 -3.54
N SER A 84 10.86 4.74 -2.55
CA SER A 84 12.08 3.98 -2.74
C SER A 84 11.85 2.82 -3.71
N ILE A 85 12.92 2.31 -4.31
CA ILE A 85 12.86 0.97 -4.89
C ILE A 85 12.64 -0.10 -3.79
N PRO A 86 12.10 -1.28 -4.14
CA PRO A 86 11.78 -2.31 -3.15
C PRO A 86 13.02 -2.78 -2.39
N ILE A 87 12.91 -2.83 -1.06
CA ILE A 87 13.93 -3.36 -0.17
C ILE A 87 13.55 -4.82 0.15
N ASP A 88 14.41 -5.76 -0.22
CA ASP A 88 14.26 -7.17 0.15
C ASP A 88 14.46 -7.33 1.67
N MET A 89 13.41 -7.77 2.35
CA MET A 89 13.39 -7.99 3.80
C MET A 89 13.50 -9.47 4.17
N GLY A 90 13.67 -10.36 3.18
CA GLY A 90 13.66 -11.81 3.31
C GLY A 90 12.27 -12.36 3.64
N ASP A 91 12.12 -13.69 3.63
CA ASP A 91 10.86 -14.37 3.99
C ASP A 91 9.64 -13.85 3.20
N ASP A 92 9.85 -13.53 1.91
CA ASP A 92 8.85 -12.98 0.98
C ASP A 92 8.28 -11.62 1.41
N TYR A 93 8.97 -10.91 2.29
CA TYR A 93 8.66 -9.53 2.64
C TYR A 93 9.46 -8.57 1.78
N VAL A 94 8.77 -7.55 1.29
CA VAL A 94 9.35 -6.36 0.65
C VAL A 94 8.96 -5.14 1.48
N ALA A 95 9.84 -4.16 1.55
CA ALA A 95 9.52 -2.87 2.15
C ALA A 95 9.75 -1.73 1.17
N TYR A 96 8.86 -0.74 1.21
CA TYR A 96 9.03 0.54 0.56
C TYR A 96 9.19 1.63 1.63
N VAL A 97 10.03 2.62 1.33
CA VAL A 97 10.16 3.84 2.12
C VAL A 97 9.68 5.00 1.26
N CYS A 98 8.70 5.74 1.77
CA CYS A 98 8.02 6.79 1.02
C CYS A 98 8.09 8.12 1.76
N THR A 99 7.99 9.23 1.03
CA THR A 99 7.76 10.55 1.61
C THR A 99 6.89 11.39 0.67
N VAL A 100 6.35 12.47 1.21
CA VAL A 100 5.59 13.46 0.45
C VAL A 100 6.37 14.75 0.47
N VAL A 101 6.78 15.23 -0.70
CA VAL A 101 7.59 16.44 -0.84
C VAL A 101 6.72 17.54 -1.44
N PRO A 102 6.79 18.80 -0.99
CA PRO A 102 7.59 19.28 0.15
C PRO A 102 6.89 19.12 1.51
N GLU A 103 5.60 18.77 1.53
CA GLU A 103 4.71 18.90 2.71
C GLU A 103 5.13 18.08 3.93
N HIS A 104 5.71 16.91 3.71
CA HIS A 104 6.22 16.04 4.76
C HIS A 104 7.72 15.77 4.59
N LYS A 105 8.47 16.75 4.06
CA LYS A 105 9.92 16.66 3.90
C LYS A 105 10.58 16.26 5.23
N GLY A 106 11.39 15.20 5.18
CA GLY A 106 12.08 14.63 6.35
C GLY A 106 11.26 13.63 7.17
N SER A 107 9.95 13.50 6.91
CA SER A 107 9.12 12.42 7.46
C SER A 107 9.03 11.29 6.44
N VAL A 108 9.44 10.09 6.85
CA VAL A 108 9.37 8.89 6.00
C VAL A 108 8.31 7.92 6.51
N PHE A 109 7.59 7.34 5.57
CA PHE A 109 6.61 6.28 5.79
C PHE A 109 7.25 4.95 5.38
N MET A 110 7.01 3.91 6.18
CA MET A 110 7.55 2.58 5.95
C MET A 110 6.39 1.64 5.64
N ILE A 111 6.48 0.96 4.50
CA ILE A 111 5.40 0.17 3.93
C ILE A 111 5.90 -1.26 3.73
N PRO A 112 5.81 -2.12 4.76
CA PRO A 112 6.05 -3.55 4.59
C PRO A 112 4.89 -4.18 3.83
N ILE A 113 5.23 -5.09 2.92
CA ILE A 113 4.31 -5.89 2.12
C ILE A 113 4.79 -7.33 2.20
N LYS A 114 3.86 -8.26 2.36
CA LYS A 114 4.09 -9.69 2.24
C LYS A 114 3.58 -10.17 0.90
N HIS A 115 4.44 -10.81 0.13
CA HIS A 115 4.01 -11.61 -1.02
C HIS A 115 3.83 -13.06 -0.60
N PHE A 116 2.74 -13.70 -1.03
CA PHE A 116 2.46 -15.08 -0.63
C PHE A 116 1.61 -15.83 -1.65
N ARG A 117 1.56 -17.16 -1.52
CA ARG A 117 0.71 -18.04 -2.34
C ARG A 117 -0.15 -18.93 -1.45
N LEU A 118 -1.37 -19.20 -1.89
CA LEU A 118 -2.23 -20.21 -1.28
C LEU A 118 -1.98 -21.56 -1.94
N LYS A 119 -2.07 -22.65 -1.17
CA LYS A 119 -1.94 -24.02 -1.69
C LYS A 119 -2.93 -24.27 -2.82
N GLY A 120 -2.43 -24.83 -3.92
CA GLY A 120 -3.21 -25.07 -5.13
C GLY A 120 -3.50 -23.82 -5.98
N GLY A 121 -3.13 -22.63 -5.50
CA GLY A 121 -3.18 -21.39 -6.26
C GLY A 121 -1.90 -21.17 -7.06
N ARG A 122 -2.02 -20.63 -8.28
CA ARG A 122 -0.86 -20.23 -9.09
C ARG A 122 -0.47 -18.76 -8.91
N LEU A 123 -1.37 -17.97 -8.33
CA LEU A 123 -1.27 -16.53 -8.25
C LEU A 123 -0.59 -16.09 -6.96
N GLN A 124 0.31 -15.11 -7.06
CA GLN A 124 0.94 -14.47 -5.93
C GLN A 124 0.07 -13.32 -5.43
N ASN A 125 -0.18 -13.24 -4.14
CA ASN A 125 -1.02 -12.21 -3.54
C ASN A 125 -0.14 -11.24 -2.76
N GLY A 126 -0.57 -9.99 -2.68
CA GLY A 126 0.03 -8.97 -1.82
C GLY A 126 -0.77 -8.81 -0.54
N LEU A 127 -0.10 -8.70 0.60
CA LEU A 127 -0.69 -8.39 1.89
C LEU A 127 0.02 -7.18 2.50
N GLY A 128 -0.75 -6.17 2.86
CA GLY A 128 -0.28 -4.97 3.56
C GLY A 128 -1.38 -4.37 4.41
N TYR A 129 -1.07 -3.27 5.09
CA TYR A 129 -2.08 -2.51 5.83
C TYR A 129 -2.75 -1.47 4.94
N ILE A 130 -4.06 -1.35 5.08
CA ILE A 130 -4.86 -0.24 4.58
C ILE A 130 -5.27 0.63 5.76
N ALA A 131 -5.34 1.92 5.54
CA ALA A 131 -5.78 2.88 6.55
C ALA A 131 -6.66 3.97 5.92
N PRO A 132 -7.75 3.62 5.21
CA PRO A 132 -8.64 4.63 4.66
C PRO A 132 -9.19 5.50 5.79
N GLU A 133 -9.21 6.81 5.58
CA GLU A 133 -9.61 7.75 6.63
C GLU A 133 -11.00 7.45 7.21
N SER A 134 -11.90 6.94 6.37
CA SER A 134 -13.27 6.61 6.76
C SER A 134 -13.40 5.41 7.72
N ILE A 135 -12.39 4.52 7.82
CA ILE A 135 -12.44 3.40 8.78
C ILE A 135 -11.78 3.74 10.12
N GLY A 136 -10.96 4.80 10.19
CA GLY A 136 -10.35 5.32 11.41
C GLY A 136 -9.25 4.45 12.07
N TYR A 137 -8.95 3.26 11.53
CA TYR A 137 -7.86 2.39 12.02
C TYR A 137 -7.20 1.61 10.88
N GLU A 138 -5.94 1.23 11.06
CA GLU A 138 -5.24 0.37 10.10
C GLU A 138 -5.78 -1.07 10.15
N SER A 139 -6.01 -1.69 8.99
CA SER A 139 -6.44 -3.08 8.88
C SER A 139 -5.63 -3.83 7.81
N PRO A 140 -5.29 -5.11 8.01
CA PRO A 140 -4.66 -5.88 6.96
C PRO A 140 -5.63 -6.05 5.78
N ALA A 141 -5.10 -5.96 4.57
CA ALA A 141 -5.82 -6.28 3.36
C ALA A 141 -4.97 -7.16 2.45
N VAL A 142 -5.62 -8.16 1.86
CA VAL A 142 -5.07 -9.05 0.84
C VAL A 142 -5.55 -8.59 -0.53
N PHE A 143 -4.65 -8.52 -1.49
CA PHE A 143 -4.91 -8.18 -2.88
C PHE A 143 -4.45 -9.33 -3.77
N THR A 144 -5.32 -9.78 -4.67
CA THR A 144 -4.94 -10.85 -5.61
C THR A 144 -3.97 -10.36 -6.68
N ASP A 145 -3.21 -11.28 -7.26
CA ASP A 145 -2.37 -10.99 -8.43
C ASP A 145 -3.17 -10.36 -9.57
N VAL A 146 -4.39 -10.88 -9.81
CA VAL A 146 -5.27 -10.37 -10.88
C VAL A 146 -5.66 -8.92 -10.63
N PHE A 147 -5.98 -8.58 -9.37
CA PHE A 147 -6.22 -7.20 -8.95
C PHE A 147 -4.97 -6.34 -9.20
N LEU A 148 -3.81 -6.78 -8.69
CA LEU A 148 -2.57 -6.00 -8.73
C LEU A 148 -2.09 -5.78 -10.17
N GLN A 149 -2.15 -6.80 -11.02
CA GLN A 149 -1.80 -6.71 -12.43
C GLN A 149 -2.67 -5.71 -13.19
N LYS A 150 -3.99 -5.72 -12.97
CA LYS A 150 -4.89 -4.73 -13.57
C LYS A 150 -4.55 -3.33 -13.09
N MET A 151 -4.34 -3.15 -11.79
CA MET A 151 -4.05 -1.85 -11.22
C MET A 151 -2.70 -1.30 -11.69
N TYR A 152 -1.64 -2.11 -11.72
CA TYR A 152 -0.32 -1.71 -12.24
C TYR A 152 -0.30 -1.46 -13.75
N SER A 153 -1.29 -1.96 -14.50
CA SER A 153 -1.44 -1.64 -15.92
C SER A 153 -1.93 -0.20 -16.17
N LEU A 154 -2.44 0.47 -15.14
CA LEU A 154 -2.76 1.89 -15.20
C LEU A 154 -1.48 2.71 -15.05
N ALA A 155 -1.26 3.63 -15.99
CA ALA A 155 -0.03 4.40 -16.21
C ALA A 155 0.77 4.74 -14.93
N ASP A 156 2.02 4.26 -14.89
CA ASP A 156 3.10 4.58 -13.94
C ASP A 156 2.84 4.33 -12.45
N ILE A 157 1.83 3.53 -12.10
CA ILE A 157 1.55 3.19 -10.69
C ILE A 157 2.27 1.90 -10.29
N GLY A 158 3.32 2.06 -9.49
CA GLY A 158 4.04 0.94 -8.87
C GLY A 158 3.44 0.48 -7.53
N GLU A 159 3.83 -0.71 -7.09
CA GLU A 159 3.41 -1.32 -5.82
C GLU A 159 3.57 -0.39 -4.61
N GLY A 160 4.74 0.24 -4.47
CA GLY A 160 5.02 1.12 -3.34
C GLY A 160 4.09 2.34 -3.29
N TYR A 161 3.69 2.91 -4.44
CA TYR A 161 2.71 4.00 -4.46
C TYR A 161 1.33 3.53 -4.07
N PHE A 162 0.88 2.40 -4.63
CA PHE A 162 -0.43 1.84 -4.29
C PHE A 162 -0.56 1.62 -2.78
N PHE A 163 0.39 0.93 -2.17
CA PHE A 163 0.37 0.68 -0.73
C PHE A 163 0.68 1.92 0.11
N PHE A 164 1.29 2.97 -0.45
CA PHE A 164 1.52 4.22 0.25
C PHE A 164 0.31 5.16 0.21
N TRP A 165 -0.13 5.52 -0.99
CA TRP A 165 -1.10 6.58 -1.22
C TRP A 165 -2.52 6.04 -1.38
N SER A 166 -2.74 5.17 -2.37
CA SER A 166 -4.06 4.58 -2.62
C SER A 166 -4.56 3.86 -1.38
N CYS A 167 -3.66 3.19 -0.64
CA CYS A 167 -4.05 2.44 0.54
C CYS A 167 -4.45 3.26 1.78
N ARG A 168 -4.30 4.58 1.73
CA ARG A 168 -4.61 5.52 2.82
C ARG A 168 -5.69 6.53 2.46
N THR A 169 -6.02 6.62 1.18
CA THR A 169 -6.92 7.64 0.64
C THR A 169 -8.19 7.01 0.09
N GLY A 170 -9.12 7.87 -0.31
CA GLY A 170 -10.35 7.45 -0.95
C GLY A 170 -11.47 7.07 0.02
N MET A 171 -12.56 6.59 -0.55
CA MET A 171 -13.80 6.27 0.15
C MET A 171 -13.97 4.78 0.31
N PHE A 172 -14.07 4.34 1.56
CA PHE A 172 -14.31 2.96 1.93
C PHE A 172 -15.75 2.77 2.39
N SER A 173 -16.48 1.84 1.76
CA SER A 173 -17.87 1.52 2.10
C SER A 173 -18.04 0.00 2.30
N VAL A 174 -18.85 -0.37 3.29
CA VAL A 174 -19.07 -1.75 3.72
C VAL A 174 -20.57 -2.02 3.82
N TYR A 175 -21.06 -3.04 3.11
CA TYR A 175 -22.42 -3.55 3.24
C TYR A 175 -22.41 -5.06 3.50
N GLY A 176 -22.77 -5.43 4.73
CA GLY A 176 -22.63 -6.81 5.21
C GLY A 176 -21.15 -7.23 5.18
N ASN A 177 -20.86 -8.30 4.44
CA ASN A 177 -19.48 -8.75 4.21
C ASN A 177 -18.88 -8.20 2.92
N ASN A 178 -19.63 -7.47 2.09
CA ASN A 178 -19.08 -6.89 0.87
C ASN A 178 -18.42 -5.56 1.19
N VAL A 179 -17.33 -5.28 0.48
CA VAL A 179 -16.56 -4.05 0.63
C VAL A 179 -16.30 -3.45 -0.74
N ARG A 180 -16.37 -2.12 -0.78
CA ARG A 180 -16.00 -1.31 -1.94
C ARG A 180 -15.07 -0.22 -1.46
N TRP A 181 -13.96 -0.03 -2.16
CA TRP A 181 -13.00 1.00 -1.82
C TRP A 181 -12.60 1.77 -3.06
N LEU A 182 -13.08 3.00 -3.14
CA LEU A 182 -12.89 3.90 -4.25
C LEU A 182 -11.72 4.84 -3.96
N PHE A 183 -10.67 4.79 -4.76
CA PHE A 183 -9.50 5.66 -4.69
C PHE A 183 -9.22 6.28 -6.07
N GLU A 184 -8.21 7.12 -6.17
CA GLU A 184 -7.90 7.94 -7.35
C GLU A 184 -7.81 7.10 -8.64
N GLN A 185 -7.28 5.89 -8.53
CA GLN A 185 -7.04 5.01 -9.68
C GLN A 185 -8.29 4.25 -10.13
N GLY A 186 -9.26 4.04 -9.25
CA GLY A 186 -10.37 3.15 -9.48
C GLY A 186 -10.99 2.65 -8.19
N MET A 187 -11.71 1.54 -8.28
CA MET A 187 -12.37 0.91 -7.16
C MET A 187 -11.88 -0.53 -6.98
N ALA A 188 -11.47 -0.84 -5.75
CA ALA A 188 -11.30 -2.21 -5.29
C ALA A 188 -12.64 -2.78 -4.82
N ILE A 189 -12.92 -3.99 -5.28
CA ILE A 189 -14.12 -4.76 -5.00
C ILE A 189 -13.67 -5.99 -4.23
N GLY A 190 -14.33 -6.25 -3.10
CA GLY A 190 -13.87 -7.30 -2.20
C GLY A 190 -14.84 -7.63 -1.08
N GLN A 191 -14.30 -8.32 -0.08
CA GLN A 191 -15.05 -8.80 1.07
C GLN A 191 -14.29 -8.55 2.38
N LYS A 192 -15.07 -8.32 3.44
CA LYS A 192 -14.61 -8.35 4.82
C LYS A 192 -14.59 -9.80 5.28
N LEU A 193 -13.42 -10.25 5.71
CA LEU A 193 -13.21 -11.53 6.37
C LEU A 193 -12.89 -11.26 7.84
N ASP A 194 -12.84 -12.32 8.66
CA ASP A 194 -12.64 -12.15 10.10
C ASP A 194 -11.28 -11.51 10.42
N GLY A 195 -11.31 -10.22 10.75
CA GLY A 195 -10.14 -9.43 11.13
C GLY A 195 -9.24 -8.92 9.99
N PHE A 196 -9.70 -8.96 8.72
CA PHE A 196 -9.00 -8.37 7.55
C PHE A 196 -9.93 -8.19 6.33
N TYR A 197 -9.43 -7.52 5.29
CA TYR A 197 -10.13 -7.35 4.01
C TYR A 197 -9.47 -8.15 2.89
N TYR A 198 -10.26 -8.59 1.92
CA TYR A 198 -9.78 -9.30 0.74
C TYR A 198 -10.35 -8.65 -0.51
N PHE A 199 -9.47 -8.27 -1.44
CA PHE A 199 -9.82 -7.64 -2.71
C PHE A 199 -9.29 -8.48 -3.86
N ASP A 200 -10.19 -8.90 -4.74
CA ASP A 200 -9.89 -9.72 -5.91
C ASP A 200 -10.29 -9.08 -7.23
N GLU A 201 -11.07 -8.02 -7.16
CA GLU A 201 -11.61 -7.32 -8.32
C GLU A 201 -11.24 -5.84 -8.30
N PHE A 202 -10.90 -5.34 -9.48
CA PHE A 202 -10.55 -3.94 -9.72
C PHE A 202 -11.31 -3.44 -10.95
N THR A 203 -11.83 -2.22 -10.86
CA THR A 203 -12.41 -1.47 -11.98
C THR A 203 -11.94 -0.02 -11.95
N ASP A 204 -11.64 0.54 -13.12
CA ASP A 204 -11.29 1.95 -13.30
C ASP A 204 -12.46 2.77 -13.89
N THR A 205 -13.66 2.17 -14.00
CA THR A 205 -14.86 2.82 -14.54
C THR A 205 -15.39 3.95 -13.66
N ILE A 206 -15.14 3.87 -12.36
CA ILE A 206 -15.44 4.90 -11.37
C ILE A 206 -14.15 5.20 -10.61
N LYS A 207 -13.87 6.49 -10.39
CA LYS A 207 -12.65 6.96 -9.72
C LYS A 207 -13.02 7.97 -8.65
N PHE A 208 -12.23 7.97 -7.58
CA PHE A 208 -12.40 8.95 -6.52
C PHE A 208 -12.11 10.36 -7.07
N PRO A 209 -13.05 11.31 -6.93
CA PRO A 209 -12.90 12.60 -7.59
C PRO A 209 -11.90 13.49 -6.84
N MET A 210 -11.21 14.35 -7.58
CA MET A 210 -10.29 15.36 -7.06
C MET A 210 -11.01 16.63 -6.54
N VAL A 211 -12.26 16.51 -6.11
CA VAL A 211 -13.10 17.65 -5.65
C VAL A 211 -13.38 17.56 -4.16
N GLU A 212 -13.77 18.68 -3.55
CA GLU A 212 -14.18 18.71 -2.14
C GLU A 212 -15.36 17.75 -1.91
N LEU A 213 -15.19 16.85 -0.95
CA LEU A 213 -16.20 15.86 -0.58
C LEU A 213 -17.24 16.50 0.33
N THR A 214 -18.30 17.04 -0.26
CA THR A 214 -19.51 17.37 0.50
C THR A 214 -20.30 16.10 0.84
N ASP A 215 -21.13 16.15 1.88
CA ASP A 215 -22.02 15.02 2.25
C ASP A 215 -22.91 14.54 1.07
N SER A 216 -23.30 15.46 0.18
CA SER A 216 -24.07 15.12 -1.02
C SER A 216 -23.24 14.34 -2.05
N VAL A 217 -21.98 14.73 -2.26
CA VAL A 217 -21.05 14.04 -3.16
C VAL A 217 -20.73 12.64 -2.63
N ILE A 218 -20.48 12.51 -1.32
CA ILE A 218 -20.22 11.23 -0.66
C ILE A 218 -21.39 10.26 -0.90
N LYS A 219 -22.63 10.70 -0.69
CA LYS A 219 -23.83 9.85 -0.92
C LYS A 219 -23.99 9.42 -2.37
N ILE A 220 -23.71 10.31 -3.32
CA ILE A 220 -23.78 9.98 -4.76
C ILE A 220 -22.72 8.93 -5.10
N LEU A 221 -21.48 9.17 -4.71
CA LEU A 221 -20.36 8.26 -4.95
C LEU A 221 -20.61 6.89 -4.31
N GLU A 222 -21.14 6.85 -3.08
CA GLU A 222 -21.45 5.59 -2.42
C GLU A 222 -22.53 4.85 -3.22
N GLY A 223 -23.59 5.55 -3.64
CA GLY A 223 -24.60 4.98 -4.52
C GLY A 223 -24.05 4.46 -5.86
N GLU A 224 -23.01 5.09 -6.42
CA GLU A 224 -22.37 4.62 -7.66
C GLU A 224 -21.47 3.41 -7.46
N MET A 225 -20.71 3.36 -6.35
CA MET A 225 -19.86 2.22 -5.98
C MET A 225 -20.63 0.90 -5.89
N TRP A 226 -21.91 0.96 -5.55
CA TRP A 226 -22.78 -0.20 -5.35
C TRP A 226 -23.74 -0.50 -6.51
N LYS A 227 -23.64 0.24 -7.62
CA LYS A 227 -24.39 -0.05 -8.88
C LYS A 227 -23.67 -1.01 -9.81
N LEU A 228 -22.37 -1.23 -9.57
CA LEU A 228 -21.50 -2.17 -10.29
C LEU A 228 -21.54 -3.55 -9.63
#